data_AF-W4V5Z7-F1
#
_entry.id   AF-W4V5Z7-F1
#
_cell.length_a   1.000
_cell.length_b   1.000
_cell.length_c   1.000
_cell.angle_alpha   90.00
_cell.angle_beta   90.00
_cell.angle_gamma   90.00
#
_symmetry.space_group_name_H-M   'P 1'
#
loop_
_entity.id
_entity.type
_entity.pdbx_description
1 polymer ?
#
loop_
_entity_poly.entity_id
_entity_poly.type
_entity_poly.pdbx_seq_one_letter_code
_entity_poly.pdbx_strand_id
1 'polypeptide(L)'
;MDGTRRVIQPYNRAKAVEYAHRWAFGRNPKYFNFDKLGGDCTNFASQVLFAGSNVMNFTPTYGWYYIDANRRTPSWTGVNYLYNFLVNNKGAGPYAVQSDVKDIQPGI
;
A
#
# COMPACT_ATOMS: atom_id res chain seq x y z
N MET A 1 -4.45 -28.53 -14.58
CA MET A 1 -4.60 -28.16 -13.16
C MET A 1 -3.21 -27.77 -12.66
N ASP A 2 -2.93 -26.48 -12.51
CA ASP A 2 -1.68 -25.95 -11.93
C ASP A 2 -2.06 -25.05 -10.74
N GLY A 3 -2.38 -25.70 -9.63
CA GLY A 3 -1.53 -25.80 -8.43
C GLY A 3 -0.69 -24.64 -7.88
N THR A 4 -0.64 -23.43 -8.43
CA THR A 4 0.12 -22.36 -7.75
C THR A 4 -0.66 -21.89 -6.52
N ARG A 5 -0.38 -22.47 -5.34
CA ARG A 5 -0.81 -21.92 -4.06
C ARG A 5 -0.38 -20.45 -4.04
N ARG A 6 -1.35 -19.53 -4.05
CA ARG A 6 -1.08 -18.10 -3.83
C ARG A 6 -0.48 -17.98 -2.44
N VAL A 7 0.83 -17.81 -2.36
CA VAL A 7 1.53 -17.56 -1.10
C VAL A 7 1.15 -16.14 -0.67
N ILE A 8 0.16 -16.04 0.20
CA ILE A 8 -0.16 -14.80 0.89
C ILE A 8 1.00 -14.53 1.84
N GLN A 9 1.68 -13.39 1.65
CA GLN A 9 2.72 -12.97 2.56
C GLN A 9 2.09 -12.40 3.84
N PRO A 10 2.49 -12.86 5.04
CA PRO A 10 2.01 -12.29 6.28
C PRO A 10 2.32 -10.79 6.35
N TYR A 11 1.32 -10.00 6.74
CA TYR A 11 1.49 -8.55 6.89
C TYR A 11 2.25 -8.22 8.19
N ASN A 12 3.41 -7.59 8.07
CA ASN A 12 4.24 -7.20 9.20
C ASN A 12 3.80 -5.84 9.75
N ARG A 13 2.90 -5.84 10.75
CA ARG A 13 2.37 -4.63 11.39
C ARG A 13 3.48 -3.77 12.01
N ALA A 14 4.46 -4.40 12.64
CA ALA A 14 5.56 -3.70 13.30
C ALA A 14 6.39 -2.86 12.32
N LYS A 15 6.69 -3.41 11.12
CA LYS A 15 7.40 -2.65 10.07
C LYS A 15 6.57 -1.49 9.52
N ALA A 16 5.26 -1.67 9.37
CA ALA A 16 4.37 -0.58 8.96
C ALA A 16 4.40 0.56 9.99
N VAL A 17 4.32 0.23 11.28
CA VAL A 17 4.40 1.19 12.40
C VAL A 17 5.75 1.88 12.46
N GLU A 18 6.85 1.14 12.38
CA GLU A 18 8.21 1.70 12.34
C GLU A 18 8.36 2.69 11.19
N TYR A 19 7.86 2.33 10.00
CA TYR A 19 7.90 3.20 8.84
C TYR A 19 7.08 4.47 9.05
N ALA A 20 5.86 4.33 9.58
CA ALA A 20 4.98 5.45 9.88
C ALA A 20 5.65 6.41 10.87
N HIS A 21 6.21 5.92 11.97
CA HIS A 21 6.93 6.76 12.93
C HIS A 21 8.13 7.48 12.32
N ARG A 22 8.90 6.81 11.46
CA ARG A 22 10.07 7.41 10.81
C ARG A 22 9.69 8.56 9.88
N TRP A 23 8.58 8.45 9.17
CA TRP A 23 8.25 9.36 8.06
C TRP A 23 6.99 10.20 8.28
N ALA A 24 6.28 10.07 9.40
CA ALA A 24 5.07 10.83 9.70
C ALA A 24 5.26 12.35 9.61
N PHE A 25 6.44 12.86 9.96
CA PHE A 25 6.78 14.28 9.94
C PHE A 25 7.77 14.68 8.83
N GLY A 26 8.05 13.76 7.90
CA GLY A 26 9.06 13.95 6.85
C GLY A 26 8.61 13.43 5.50
N ARG A 27 9.53 13.45 4.53
CA ARG A 27 9.33 12.85 3.21
C ARG A 27 10.45 11.88 2.94
N ASN A 28 10.10 10.63 2.64
CA ASN A 28 11.09 9.63 2.26
C ASN A 28 11.64 9.97 0.88
N PRO A 29 12.94 10.27 0.72
CA PRO A 29 13.52 10.68 -0.56
C PRO A 29 13.49 9.58 -1.63
N LYS A 30 13.17 8.33 -1.27
CA LYS A 30 12.92 7.24 -2.22
C LYS A 30 11.64 7.42 -3.03
N TYR A 31 10.73 8.26 -2.58
CA TYR A 31 9.43 8.50 -3.21
C TYR A 31 9.30 9.97 -3.57
N PHE A 32 8.65 10.24 -4.69
CA PHE A 32 8.36 11.59 -5.13
C PHE A 32 7.42 12.28 -4.12
N ASN A 33 7.65 13.56 -3.84
CA ASN A 33 6.79 14.35 -2.98
C ASN A 33 5.58 14.86 -3.77
N PHE A 34 4.39 14.36 -3.42
CA PHE A 34 3.13 14.72 -4.07
C PHE A 34 2.36 15.83 -3.36
N ASP A 35 2.95 16.55 -2.40
CA ASP A 35 2.26 17.56 -1.58
C ASP A 35 1.53 18.60 -2.42
N LYS A 36 2.18 19.09 -3.48
CA LYS A 36 1.61 20.09 -4.40
C LYS A 36 0.61 19.52 -5.41
N LEU A 37 0.44 18.20 -5.44
CA LEU A 37 -0.40 17.48 -6.40
C LEU A 37 -1.61 16.80 -5.73
N GLY A 38 -1.76 16.93 -4.41
CA GLY A 38 -2.86 16.36 -3.63
C GLY A 38 -2.77 14.86 -3.37
N GLY A 39 -1.68 14.20 -3.78
CA GLY A 39 -1.53 12.74 -3.70
C GLY A 39 -0.71 12.24 -2.50
N ASP A 40 -0.18 13.13 -1.66
CA ASP A 40 0.89 12.73 -0.72
C ASP A 40 0.39 11.91 0.47
N CYS A 41 -0.83 12.16 0.94
CA CYS A 41 -1.43 11.34 2.00
C CYS A 41 -1.59 9.87 1.56
N THR A 42 -2.04 9.65 0.31
CA THR A 42 -2.19 8.28 -0.24
C THR A 42 -0.83 7.68 -0.57
N ASN A 43 0.11 8.49 -1.08
CA ASN A 43 1.49 8.07 -1.31
C ASN A 43 2.15 7.58 0.00
N PHE A 44 2.00 8.33 1.09
CA PHE A 44 2.49 7.93 2.42
C PHE A 44 1.79 6.66 2.92
N ALA A 45 0.46 6.57 2.82
CA ALA A 45 -0.27 5.35 3.19
C ALA A 45 0.21 4.12 2.39
N SER A 46 0.45 4.27 1.08
CA SER A 46 0.99 3.21 0.24
C SER A 46 2.41 2.80 0.65
N GLN A 47 3.26 3.76 1.03
CA GLN A 47 4.59 3.49 1.56
C GLN A 47 4.54 2.68 2.87
N VAL A 48 3.65 3.04 3.79
CA VAL A 48 3.42 2.31 5.05
C VAL A 48 2.93 0.89 4.79
N LEU A 49 1.94 0.73 3.90
CA LEU A 49 1.44 -0.58 3.49
C LEU A 49 2.55 -1.43 2.86
N PHE A 50 3.40 -0.83 2.03
CA PHE A 50 4.50 -1.54 1.39
C PHE A 50 5.58 -1.95 2.39
N ALA A 51 5.88 -1.14 3.39
CA ALA A 51 6.79 -1.52 4.47
C ALA A 51 6.30 -2.75 5.25
N GLY A 52 4.98 -2.87 5.43
CA GLY A 52 4.35 -4.02 6.09
C GLY A 52 4.15 -5.24 5.19
N SER A 53 3.84 -5.06 3.91
CA SER A 53 3.55 -6.15 2.97
C SER A 53 4.78 -6.67 2.23
N ASN A 54 5.76 -5.80 2.00
CA ASN A 54 6.97 -6.04 1.20
C ASN A 54 6.71 -6.57 -0.23
N VAL A 55 5.48 -6.43 -0.72
CA VAL A 55 5.05 -6.93 -2.04
C VAL A 55 4.17 -5.87 -2.70
N MET A 56 4.59 -5.43 -3.88
CA MET A 56 3.75 -4.63 -4.78
C MET A 56 3.04 -5.54 -5.78
N ASN A 57 1.96 -5.02 -6.37
CA ASN A 57 1.25 -5.67 -7.45
C ASN A 57 1.51 -4.92 -8.75
N PHE A 58 2.32 -5.48 -9.65
CA PHE A 58 2.70 -4.85 -10.93
C PHE A 58 1.73 -5.13 -12.08
N THR A 59 0.49 -5.55 -11.81
CA THR A 59 -0.52 -5.66 -12.86
C THR A 59 -0.73 -4.28 -13.51
N PRO A 60 -0.57 -4.14 -14.84
CA PRO A 60 -0.78 -2.87 -15.52
C PRO A 60 -2.20 -2.35 -15.29
N THR A 61 -2.34 -1.03 -15.08
CA THR A 61 -3.62 -0.31 -14.88
C THR A 61 -4.34 -0.61 -13.55
N TYR A 62 -4.42 -1.88 -13.15
CA TYR A 62 -5.24 -2.34 -12.02
C TYR A 62 -4.44 -2.81 -10.80
N GLY A 63 -3.12 -2.87 -10.91
CA GLY A 63 -2.24 -3.21 -9.80
C GLY A 63 -2.12 -2.09 -8.77
N TRP A 64 -1.10 -2.21 -7.93
CA TRP A 64 -0.71 -1.24 -6.92
C TRP A 64 0.81 -1.26 -6.83
N TYR A 65 1.45 -0.30 -7.50
CA TYR A 65 2.90 -0.19 -7.55
C TYR A 65 3.38 1.24 -7.76
N TYR A 66 4.62 1.46 -7.33
CA TYR A 66 5.40 2.67 -7.60
C TYR A 66 6.82 2.26 -7.98
N ILE A 67 7.26 2.68 -9.16
CA ILE A 67 8.64 2.57 -9.61
C ILE A 67 9.29 3.97 -9.55
N ASP A 68 8.61 4.96 -10.11
CA ASP A 68 8.95 6.37 -10.02
C ASP A 68 7.71 7.25 -10.23
N ALA A 69 7.90 8.57 -10.22
CA ALA A 69 6.82 9.53 -10.40
C ALA A 69 6.02 9.30 -11.69
N ASN A 70 6.63 8.85 -12.79
CA ASN A 70 5.94 8.64 -14.07
C ASN A 70 5.44 7.20 -14.25
N ARG A 71 6.05 6.24 -13.54
CA ARG A 71 5.72 4.82 -13.61
C ARG A 71 5.13 4.34 -12.28
N ARG A 72 3.85 4.63 -12.10
CA ARG A 72 3.04 4.21 -10.94
C ARG A 72 1.59 4.00 -11.36
N THR A 73 0.84 3.24 -10.59
CA THR A 73 -0.62 3.14 -10.78
C THR A 73 -1.36 4.25 -10.04
N PRO A 74 -2.57 4.62 -10.50
CA PRO A 74 -3.45 5.53 -9.75
C PRO A 74 -3.70 5.07 -8.31
N SER A 75 -3.76 3.75 -8.07
CA SER A 75 -3.93 3.14 -6.75
C SER A 75 -2.79 3.43 -5.77
N TRP A 76 -1.60 3.80 -6.22
CA TRP A 76 -0.51 4.15 -5.31
C TRP A 76 -0.67 5.56 -4.72
N THR A 77 -1.23 6.51 -5.48
CA THR A 77 -1.32 7.93 -5.09
C THR A 77 -2.74 8.49 -4.99
N GLY A 78 -3.78 7.70 -5.26
CA GLY A 78 -5.18 8.15 -5.25
C GLY A 78 -6.06 7.30 -4.33
N VAL A 79 -6.73 7.95 -3.37
CA VAL A 79 -7.49 7.31 -2.28
C VAL A 79 -8.55 6.31 -2.77
N ASN A 80 -9.38 6.69 -3.74
CA ASN A 80 -10.45 5.82 -4.25
C ASN A 80 -9.88 4.58 -4.95
N TYR A 81 -8.77 4.75 -5.69
CA TYR A 81 -8.11 3.66 -6.38
C TYR A 81 -7.37 2.72 -5.41
N LEU A 82 -6.76 3.27 -4.35
CA LEU A 82 -6.13 2.47 -3.29
C LEU A 82 -7.18 1.62 -2.57
N TYR A 83 -8.28 2.24 -2.16
CA TYR A 83 -9.40 1.54 -1.52
C TYR A 83 -9.92 0.41 -2.41
N ASN A 84 -10.23 0.70 -3.68
CA ASN A 84 -10.73 -0.29 -4.63
C ASN A 84 -9.74 -1.43 -4.85
N PHE A 85 -8.42 -1.14 -4.90
CA PHE A 85 -7.40 -2.18 -4.95
C PHE A 85 -7.45 -3.05 -3.71
N LEU A 86 -7.35 -2.46 -2.51
CA LEU A 86 -7.26 -3.22 -1.25
C LEU A 86 -8.45 -4.15 -1.02
N VAL A 87 -9.68 -3.68 -1.28
CA VAL A 87 -10.89 -4.48 -1.02
C VAL A 87 -11.17 -5.56 -2.06
N ASN A 88 -10.64 -5.41 -3.28
CA ASN A 88 -10.90 -6.34 -4.40
C ASN A 88 -9.69 -7.19 -4.78
N ASN A 89 -8.49 -6.88 -4.26
CA ASN A 89 -7.27 -7.58 -4.62
C ASN A 89 -7.32 -9.05 -4.18
N LYS A 90 -7.23 -9.95 -5.15
CA LYS A 90 -7.08 -11.39 -4.93
C LYS A 90 -5.66 -11.87 -5.25
N GLY A 91 -4.82 -11.01 -5.82
CA GLY A 91 -3.48 -11.31 -6.35
C GLY A 91 -2.37 -10.94 -5.38
N ALA A 92 -1.20 -10.61 -5.94
CA ALA A 92 -0.05 -10.16 -5.16
C ALA A 92 -0.34 -8.85 -4.42
N GLY A 93 0.40 -8.59 -3.34
CA GLY A 93 0.30 -7.37 -2.55
C GLY A 93 -0.76 -7.43 -1.44
N PRO A 94 -0.94 -6.33 -0.70
CA PRO A 94 -1.86 -6.28 0.42
C PRO A 94 -3.32 -6.34 -0.06
N TYR A 95 -4.18 -6.79 0.83
CA TYR A 95 -5.64 -6.71 0.71
C TYR A 95 -6.22 -6.30 2.07
N ALA A 96 -7.43 -5.77 2.07
CA ALA A 96 -8.13 -5.35 3.27
C ALA A 96 -9.60 -5.75 3.20
N VAL A 97 -10.22 -5.85 4.37
CA VAL A 97 -11.67 -6.02 4.51
C VAL A 97 -12.24 -4.79 5.17
N GLN A 98 -13.46 -4.40 4.76
CA GLN A 98 -14.21 -3.42 5.53
C GLN A 98 -14.57 -4.03 6.88
N SER A 99 -14.31 -3.29 7.95
CA SER A 99 -14.52 -3.75 9.33
C SER A 99 -15.00 -2.58 10.18
N ASP A 100 -15.71 -2.87 11.26
CA ASP A 100 -16.05 -1.87 12.26
C ASP A 100 -14.79 -1.44 13.02
N VAL A 101 -14.82 -0.23 13.60
CA VAL A 101 -13.69 0.32 14.37
C VAL A 101 -13.25 -0.61 15.50
N LYS A 102 -14.20 -1.31 16.15
CA LYS A 102 -13.94 -2.28 17.22
C LYS A 102 -13.10 -3.50 16.77
N ASP A 103 -13.13 -3.82 15.48
CA ASP A 103 -12.46 -4.99 14.91
C ASP A 103 -11.09 -4.60 14.29
N ILE A 104 -10.77 -3.31 14.26
CA ILE A 104 -9.46 -2.82 13.81
C ILE A 104 -8.43 -3.15 14.88
N GLN A 105 -7.37 -3.84 14.47
CA GLN A 105 -6.21 -4.05 15.32
C GLN A 105 -5.29 -2.83 15.25
N PRO A 106 -4.86 -2.24 16.38
CA PRO A 106 -3.81 -1.22 16.36
C PRO A 106 -2.49 -1.79 15.80
N GLY A 107 -1.59 -0.88 15.45
CA GLY A 107 -0.22 -1.25 15.08
C GLY A 107 0.60 -1.48 16.34
N ILE A 108 0.66 -2.74 16.79
CA ILE A 108 1.36 -3.30 17.97
C ILE A 108 1.21 -2.53 19.29
#